data_AF-A0A1M5P4B5-F1
#
_entry.id   AF-A0A1M5P4B5-F1
#
_cell.length_a   1.000
_cell.length_b   1.000
_cell.length_c   1.000
_cell.angle_alpha   90.00
_cell.angle_beta   90.00
_cell.angle_gamma   90.00
#
_symmetry.space_group_name_H-M   'P 1'
#
loop_
_entity.id
_entity.type
_entity.pdbx_description
1 polymer ?
#
loop_
_entity_poly.entity_id
_entity_poly.type
_entity_poly.pdbx_seq_one_letter_code
_entity_poly.pdbx_strand_id
1 'polypeptide(L)'
;MIKAIGLKHKKMKKILFLFPVLALVSCYNAEHNCKDFKNGKFKFEFEVNGVKKVTFFERKDSIEIETFEGKTDTATIRWVSDCEYILQKKHPKNMAEEKAISMKILTTAKDSYTFEFGMVGSEEKQRGTVHKVD
;
A
#
# COMPACT_ATOMS: atom_id res chain seq x y z
N MET A 1 44.20 65.24 -3.42
CA MET A 1 43.04 65.10 -2.50
C MET A 1 41.78 65.43 -3.30
N ILE A 2 41.11 64.45 -3.92
CA ILE A 2 39.90 63.74 -3.43
C ILE A 2 38.76 64.69 -3.00
N LYS A 3 37.68 64.76 -3.79
CA LYS A 3 36.35 64.31 -3.35
C LYS A 3 35.40 64.04 -4.52
N ALA A 4 34.81 62.85 -4.45
CA ALA A 4 34.02 62.20 -5.48
C ALA A 4 32.60 62.79 -5.62
N ILE A 5 32.10 62.78 -6.85
CA ILE A 5 30.69 63.01 -7.21
C ILE A 5 29.92 61.70 -6.97
N GLY A 6 29.01 61.72 -6.01
CA GLY A 6 28.15 60.58 -5.71
C GLY A 6 26.96 60.48 -6.66
N LEU A 7 27.00 59.54 -7.60
CA LEU A 7 25.82 59.11 -8.37
C LEU A 7 25.14 57.93 -7.66
N LYS A 8 23.98 58.18 -7.05
CA LYS A 8 23.08 57.13 -6.52
C LYS A 8 22.42 56.39 -7.69
N HIS A 9 22.85 55.15 -7.96
CA HIS A 9 22.09 54.23 -8.82
C HIS A 9 21.02 53.51 -8.00
N LYS A 10 19.74 53.79 -8.29
CA LYS A 10 18.59 53.04 -7.77
C LYS A 10 18.46 51.71 -8.54
N LYS A 11 19.00 50.61 -8.01
CA LYS A 11 18.76 49.26 -8.56
C LYS A 11 17.32 48.83 -8.22
N MET A 12 16.47 48.69 -9.23
CA MET A 12 15.15 48.05 -9.08
C MET A 12 15.31 46.52 -9.02
N LYS A 13 14.71 45.94 -7.98
CA LYS A 13 14.72 44.51 -7.65
C LYS A 13 13.88 43.72 -8.68
N LYS A 14 14.51 42.97 -9.58
CA LYS A 14 13.85 41.90 -10.35
C LYS A 14 13.93 40.57 -9.58
N ILE A 15 13.38 40.51 -8.36
CA ILE A 15 13.28 39.27 -7.56
C ILE A 15 11.85 39.23 -6.99
N LEU A 16 10.85 39.01 -7.84
CA LEU A 16 9.48 38.78 -7.37
C LEU A 16 8.69 37.84 -8.26
N PHE A 17 9.36 36.88 -8.90
CA PHE A 17 8.66 35.86 -9.69
C PHE A 17 9.18 34.43 -9.48
N LEU A 18 10.00 34.20 -8.45
CA LEU A 18 10.50 32.85 -8.13
C LEU A 18 9.77 32.16 -6.97
N PHE A 19 8.82 32.85 -6.33
CA PHE A 19 8.13 32.33 -5.15
C PHE A 19 6.96 31.34 -5.41
N PRO A 20 6.25 31.34 -6.57
CA PRO A 20 5.15 30.39 -6.75
C PRO A 20 5.59 28.95 -7.05
N VAL A 21 6.85 28.74 -7.46
CA VAL A 21 7.33 27.43 -7.94
C VAL A 21 7.64 26.46 -6.79
N LEU A 22 7.95 26.95 -5.58
CA LEU A 22 8.26 26.09 -4.43
C LEU A 22 7.02 25.49 -3.75
N ALA A 23 5.80 25.90 -4.10
CA ALA A 23 4.57 25.41 -3.45
C ALA A 23 4.09 24.04 -3.97
N LEU A 24 4.73 23.46 -4.99
CA LEU A 24 4.27 22.21 -5.64
C LEU A 24 5.00 20.94 -5.17
N VAL A 25 5.95 21.02 -4.24
CA VAL A 25 6.57 19.84 -3.61
C VAL A 25 5.79 19.41 -2.36
N SER A 26 4.54 18.99 -2.54
CA SER A 26 3.86 18.19 -1.52
C SER A 26 4.36 16.76 -1.63
N CYS A 27 5.35 16.39 -0.81
CA CYS A 27 5.73 14.99 -0.66
C CYS A 27 4.56 14.24 0.01
N TYR A 28 3.87 13.41 -0.77
CA TYR A 28 2.91 12.46 -0.23
C TYR A 28 3.69 11.41 0.56
N ASN A 29 3.76 11.56 1.88
CA ASN A 29 4.36 10.55 2.75
C ASN A 29 3.37 9.39 2.87
N ALA A 30 3.48 8.42 1.96
CA ALA A 30 2.82 7.13 2.14
C ALA A 30 3.46 6.44 3.35
N GLU A 31 2.65 6.16 4.36
CA GLU A 31 3.12 5.40 5.53
C GLU A 31 3.43 3.96 5.10
N HIS A 32 4.40 3.33 5.76
CA HIS A 32 4.90 1.99 5.42
C HIS A 32 5.11 1.13 6.67
N ASN A 33 4.14 1.16 7.58
CA ASN A 33 4.15 0.46 8.87
C ASN A 33 3.44 -0.91 8.76
N CYS A 34 3.96 -1.81 7.93
CA CYS A 34 3.34 -3.11 7.64
C CYS A 34 3.22 -4.05 8.86
N LYS A 35 4.05 -3.86 9.89
CA LYS A 35 4.02 -4.66 11.13
C LYS A 35 2.65 -4.60 11.81
N ASP A 36 2.00 -3.45 11.75
CA ASP A 36 0.68 -3.20 12.36
C ASP A 36 -0.46 -3.94 11.65
N PHE A 37 -0.15 -4.56 10.52
CA PHE A 37 -1.08 -5.32 9.70
C PHE A 37 -0.75 -6.80 9.66
N LYS A 38 0.28 -7.30 10.39
CA LYS A 38 0.60 -8.74 10.36
C LYS A 38 -0.51 -9.60 10.96
N ASN A 39 -1.16 -9.08 12.01
CA ASN A 39 -2.27 -9.71 12.70
C ASN A 39 -3.47 -8.77 12.74
N GLY A 40 -4.66 -9.33 12.88
CA GLY A 40 -5.90 -8.58 13.01
C GLY A 40 -7.01 -9.15 12.15
N LYS A 41 -8.16 -8.47 12.19
CA LYS A 41 -9.30 -8.77 11.33
C LYS A 41 -9.41 -7.72 10.25
N PHE A 42 -9.72 -8.20 9.06
CA PHE A 42 -9.64 -7.42 7.86
C PHE A 42 -10.84 -7.67 6.95
N LYS A 43 -11.14 -6.67 6.14
CA LYS A 43 -12.14 -6.69 5.10
C LYS A 43 -11.50 -6.28 3.78
N PHE A 44 -11.73 -7.07 2.74
CA PHE A 44 -11.33 -6.75 1.38
C PHE A 44 -12.56 -6.72 0.48
N GLU A 45 -12.76 -5.59 -0.20
CA GLU A 45 -13.81 -5.40 -1.19
C GLU A 45 -13.21 -5.42 -2.59
N PHE A 46 -13.81 -6.20 -3.47
CA PHE A 46 -13.40 -6.30 -4.88
C PHE A 46 -14.61 -6.46 -5.78
N GLU A 47 -14.48 -6.12 -7.06
CA GLU A 47 -15.56 -6.22 -8.02
C GLU A 47 -15.33 -7.40 -8.97
N VAL A 48 -16.37 -8.22 -9.15
CA VAL A 48 -16.39 -9.30 -10.13
C VAL A 48 -17.61 -9.11 -11.01
N ASN A 49 -17.39 -8.85 -12.30
CA ASN A 49 -18.45 -8.62 -13.29
C ASN A 49 -19.45 -7.52 -12.88
N GLY A 50 -18.98 -6.38 -12.35
CA GLY A 50 -19.85 -5.30 -11.90
C GLY A 50 -20.50 -5.51 -10.53
N VAL A 51 -20.30 -6.68 -9.91
CA VAL A 51 -20.86 -7.00 -8.59
C VAL A 51 -19.79 -6.85 -7.53
N LYS A 52 -20.01 -5.96 -6.57
CA LYS A 52 -19.16 -5.83 -5.38
C LYS A 52 -19.24 -7.10 -4.54
N LYS A 53 -18.08 -7.66 -4.24
CA LYS A 53 -17.87 -8.80 -3.37
C LYS A 53 -17.05 -8.36 -2.17
N VAL A 54 -17.30 -9.02 -1.05
CA VAL A 54 -16.62 -8.74 0.22
C VAL A 54 -16.10 -10.06 0.75
N THR A 55 -14.83 -10.05 1.15
CA THR A 55 -14.23 -11.13 1.93
C THR A 55 -13.80 -10.58 3.29
N PHE A 56 -13.95 -11.39 4.33
CA PHE A 56 -13.45 -11.10 5.66
C PHE A 56 -12.38 -12.12 6.00
N PHE A 57 -11.28 -11.68 6.59
CA PHE A 57 -10.24 -12.60 7.00
C PHE A 57 -9.58 -12.16 8.31
N GLU A 58 -9.17 -13.13 9.09
CA GLU A 58 -8.42 -12.92 10.32
C GLU A 58 -7.02 -13.51 10.16
N ARG A 59 -6.00 -12.69 10.37
CA ARG A 59 -4.61 -13.16 10.45
C ARG A 59 -4.18 -13.25 11.90
N LYS A 60 -3.68 -14.43 12.25
CA LYS A 60 -3.11 -14.71 13.56
C LYS A 60 -1.85 -15.55 13.38
N ASP A 61 -0.72 -14.96 13.68
CA ASP A 61 0.61 -15.54 13.55
C ASP A 61 0.91 -16.02 12.11
N SER A 62 0.93 -17.33 11.88
CA SER A 62 1.25 -17.97 10.60
C SER A 62 0.02 -18.51 9.87
N ILE A 63 -1.19 -18.12 10.28
CA ILE A 63 -2.43 -18.52 9.62
C ILE A 63 -3.32 -17.34 9.24
N GLU A 64 -4.04 -17.50 8.14
CA GLU A 64 -5.14 -16.66 7.70
C GLU A 64 -6.42 -17.51 7.64
N ILE A 65 -7.47 -17.06 8.31
CA ILE A 65 -8.80 -17.67 8.23
C ILE A 65 -9.66 -16.72 7.42
N GLU A 66 -10.01 -17.11 6.19
CA GLU A 66 -10.79 -16.30 5.26
C GLU A 66 -12.23 -16.82 5.19
N THR A 67 -13.20 -15.91 5.14
CA THR A 67 -14.61 -16.20 4.89
C THR A 67 -15.11 -15.41 3.67
N PHE A 68 -15.45 -16.14 2.62
CA PHE A 68 -15.99 -15.61 1.37
C PHE A 68 -17.32 -16.29 1.04
N GLU A 69 -18.39 -15.49 0.84
CA GLU A 69 -19.74 -15.99 0.53
C GLU A 69 -20.24 -17.11 1.48
N GLY A 70 -19.96 -16.96 2.78
CA GLY A 70 -20.36 -17.93 3.82
C GLY A 70 -19.52 -19.21 3.87
N LYS A 71 -18.48 -19.33 3.05
CA LYS A 71 -17.52 -20.43 3.09
C LYS A 71 -16.24 -19.96 3.76
N THR A 72 -15.80 -20.71 4.77
CA THR A 72 -14.55 -20.45 5.47
C THR A 72 -13.47 -21.41 5.00
N ASP A 73 -12.28 -20.87 4.72
CA ASP A 73 -11.07 -21.64 4.41
C ASP A 73 -9.92 -21.16 5.30
N THR A 74 -8.84 -21.93 5.34
CA THR A 74 -7.65 -21.59 6.11
C THR A 74 -6.42 -21.69 5.22
N ALA A 75 -5.60 -20.66 5.27
CA ALA A 75 -4.31 -20.61 4.62
C ALA A 75 -3.18 -20.45 5.65
N THR A 76 -2.00 -20.91 5.28
CA THR A 76 -0.75 -20.63 6.00
C THR A 76 -0.07 -19.41 5.40
N ILE A 77 0.50 -18.58 6.26
CA ILE A 77 1.26 -17.38 5.92
C ILE A 77 2.73 -17.63 6.22
N ARG A 78 3.60 -17.34 5.26
CA ARG A 78 5.04 -17.26 5.46
C ARG A 78 5.55 -15.88 5.09
N TRP A 79 5.88 -15.09 6.11
CA TRP A 79 6.48 -13.76 5.92
C TRP A 79 7.90 -13.88 5.34
N VAL A 80 8.16 -13.14 4.27
CA VAL A 80 9.47 -12.98 3.64
C VAL A 80 10.14 -11.69 4.13
N SER A 81 9.34 -10.65 4.39
CA SER A 81 9.75 -9.40 5.02
C SER A 81 8.62 -8.88 5.92
N ASP A 82 8.71 -7.63 6.40
CA ASP A 82 7.60 -7.02 7.13
C ASP A 82 6.38 -6.70 6.26
N CYS A 83 6.58 -6.54 4.94
CA CYS A 83 5.53 -6.15 4.00
C CYS A 83 5.23 -7.22 2.94
N GLU A 84 6.02 -8.29 2.88
CA GLU A 84 5.88 -9.34 1.87
C GLU A 84 5.70 -10.70 2.54
N TYR A 85 4.73 -11.47 2.04
CA TYR A 85 4.46 -12.82 2.53
C TYR A 85 3.89 -13.72 1.43
N ILE A 86 4.02 -15.02 1.65
CA ILE A 86 3.45 -16.05 0.79
C ILE A 86 2.24 -16.66 1.51
N LEU A 87 1.12 -16.70 0.79
CA LEU A 87 -0.12 -17.33 1.20
C LEU A 87 -0.27 -18.69 0.51
N GLN A 88 -0.61 -19.73 1.27
CA GLN A 88 -0.83 -21.08 0.75
C GLN A 88 -2.07 -21.69 1.41
N LYS A 89 -3.04 -22.16 0.61
CA LYS A 89 -4.22 -22.86 1.15
C LYS A 89 -3.80 -24.13 1.89
N LYS A 90 -4.37 -24.36 3.08
CA LYS A 90 -4.08 -25.55 3.89
C LYS A 90 -4.75 -26.81 3.34
N HIS A 91 -5.91 -26.67 2.70
CA HIS A 91 -6.68 -27.77 2.12
C HIS A 91 -7.10 -27.44 0.68
N PRO A 92 -6.16 -27.41 -0.28
CA PRO A 92 -6.47 -27.11 -1.68
C PRO A 92 -7.36 -28.21 -2.27
N LYS A 93 -8.36 -27.82 -3.07
CA LYS A 93 -9.30 -28.76 -3.71
C LYS A 93 -8.93 -29.14 -5.13
N ASN A 94 -8.00 -28.42 -5.73
CA ASN A 94 -7.54 -28.60 -7.10
C ASN A 94 -6.14 -27.99 -7.28
N MET A 95 -5.49 -28.28 -8.41
CA MET A 95 -4.13 -27.80 -8.71
C MET A 95 -4.01 -26.28 -8.81
N ALA A 96 -5.10 -25.55 -9.11
CA ALA A 96 -5.05 -24.10 -9.13
C ALA A 96 -4.95 -23.53 -7.71
N GLU A 97 -5.66 -24.13 -6.75
CA GLU A 97 -5.62 -23.78 -5.33
C GLU A 97 -4.32 -24.20 -4.62
N GLU A 98 -3.59 -25.18 -5.18
CA GLU A 98 -2.26 -25.56 -4.68
C GLU A 98 -1.19 -24.48 -4.95
N LYS A 99 -1.43 -23.54 -5.87
CA LYS A 99 -0.44 -22.51 -6.18
C LYS A 99 -0.38 -21.47 -5.08
N ALA A 100 0.83 -21.27 -4.55
CA ALA A 100 1.13 -20.20 -3.62
C ALA A 100 0.89 -18.81 -4.23
N ILE A 101 0.34 -17.90 -3.43
CA ILE A 101 0.14 -16.50 -3.80
C ILE A 101 1.17 -15.65 -3.07
N SER A 102 1.91 -14.84 -3.82
CA SER A 102 2.78 -13.81 -3.25
C SER A 102 1.96 -12.56 -2.97
N MET A 103 2.09 -12.01 -1.77
CA MET A 103 1.39 -10.82 -1.29
C MET A 103 2.42 -9.77 -0.90
N LYS A 104 2.21 -8.52 -1.30
CA LYS A 104 3.07 -7.39 -0.97
C LYS A 104 2.25 -6.17 -0.60
N ILE A 105 2.39 -5.70 0.63
CA ILE A 105 1.85 -4.42 1.09
C ILE A 105 2.68 -3.30 0.46
N LEU A 106 2.02 -2.34 -0.18
CA LEU A 106 2.64 -1.23 -0.90
C LEU A 106 2.61 0.07 -0.10
N THR A 107 1.47 0.37 0.52
CA THR A 107 1.29 1.54 1.38
C THR A 107 0.36 1.21 2.53
N THR A 108 0.55 1.85 3.66
CA THR A 108 -0.33 1.76 4.83
C THR A 108 -0.97 3.10 5.14
N ALA A 109 -2.08 3.05 5.86
CA ALA A 109 -2.74 4.16 6.53
C ALA A 109 -3.19 3.67 7.92
N LYS A 110 -3.88 4.53 8.69
CA LYS A 110 -4.29 4.22 10.07
C LYS A 110 -5.06 2.89 10.20
N ASP A 111 -5.99 2.63 9.28
CA ASP A 111 -6.92 1.51 9.34
C ASP A 111 -6.93 0.69 8.04
N SER A 112 -5.99 0.90 7.14
CA SER A 112 -6.01 0.29 5.82
C SER A 112 -4.63 0.15 5.20
N TYR A 113 -4.52 -0.71 4.19
CA TYR A 113 -3.33 -0.81 3.38
C TYR A 113 -3.68 -1.16 1.93
N THR A 114 -2.86 -0.68 1.00
CA THR A 114 -2.89 -1.15 -0.38
C THR A 114 -1.88 -2.27 -0.56
N PHE A 115 -2.20 -3.22 -1.41
CA PHE A 115 -1.33 -4.36 -1.68
C PHE A 115 -1.37 -4.75 -3.14
N GLU A 116 -0.34 -5.48 -3.55
CA GLU A 116 -0.34 -6.27 -4.76
C GLU A 116 -0.22 -7.76 -4.45
N PHE A 117 -0.80 -8.58 -5.32
CA PHE A 117 -0.76 -10.01 -5.21
C PHE A 117 -0.69 -10.71 -6.56
N GLY A 118 -0.21 -11.94 -6.57
CA GLY A 118 -0.24 -12.81 -7.74
C GLY A 118 0.44 -14.14 -7.46
N MET A 119 0.30 -15.10 -8.37
CA MET A 119 0.96 -16.40 -8.23
C MET A 119 2.49 -16.23 -8.07
N VAL A 120 3.09 -17.03 -7.19
CA VAL A 120 4.55 -17.09 -7.05
C VAL A 120 5.16 -17.46 -8.40
N GLY A 121 6.16 -16.69 -8.85
CA GLY A 121 6.81 -16.86 -10.15
C GLY A 121 6.08 -16.25 -11.35
N SER A 122 4.86 -15.73 -11.18
CA SER A 122 4.17 -14.98 -12.23
C SER A 122 4.53 -13.49 -12.20
N GLU A 123 4.69 -12.87 -13.37
CA GLU A 123 4.81 -11.42 -13.53
C GLU A 123 3.47 -10.69 -13.45
N GLU A 124 2.36 -11.39 -13.70
CA GLU A 124 1.02 -10.81 -13.60
C GLU A 124 0.65 -10.58 -12.14
N LYS A 125 0.46 -9.31 -11.78
CA LYS A 125 0.05 -8.87 -10.44
C LYS A 125 -1.25 -8.08 -10.49
N GLN A 126 -2.08 -8.27 -9.47
CA GLN A 126 -3.28 -7.50 -9.23
C GLN A 126 -3.12 -6.67 -7.97
N ARG A 127 -3.96 -5.64 -7.79
CA ARG A 127 -3.91 -4.74 -6.64
C ARG A 127 -5.26 -4.62 -5.95
N GLY A 128 -5.22 -4.33 -4.66
CA GLY A 128 -6.41 -4.12 -3.85
C GLY A 128 -6.13 -3.27 -2.62
N THR A 129 -7.20 -2.99 -1.89
CA THR A 129 -7.15 -2.25 -0.62
C THR A 129 -7.87 -3.05 0.44
N VAL A 130 -7.23 -3.22 1.59
CA VAL A 130 -7.78 -3.89 2.76
C VAL A 130 -8.01 -2.87 3.86
N HIS A 131 -9.09 -3.06 4.61
CA HIS A 131 -9.44 -2.26 5.78
C HIS A 131 -9.46 -3.14 7.04
N LYS A 132 -8.93 -2.62 8.15
CA LYS A 132 -9.13 -3.19 9.49
C LYS A 132 -10.61 -3.10 9.86
N VAL A 133 -11.11 -4.11 10.55
CA VAL A 133 -12.50 -4.14 11.04
C VAL A 133 -12.60 -4.01 12.57
N ASP A 134 -11.50 -4.25 13.29
CA ASP A 134 -11.37 -4.14 14.74
C ASP A 134 -10.08 -3.38 15.12
#